data_AF-A0A3M1UVY7-F1
#
_entry.id   AF-A0A3M1UVY7-F1
#
_cell.length_a   1.000
_cell.length_b   1.000
_cell.length_c   1.000
_cell.angle_alpha   90.00
_cell.angle_beta   90.00
_cell.angle_gamma   90.00
#
_symmetry.space_group_name_H-M   'P 1'
#
loop_
_entity.id
_entity.type
_entity.pdbx_description
1 polymer ?
#
loop_
_entity_poly.entity_id
_entity_poly.type
_entity_poly.pdbx_seq_one_letter_code
_entity_poly.pdbx_strand_id
1 'polypeptide(L)'
;LSREDNAEFQRRWRAIKNSYDIERAASDFERLCRDFESRAPTFVRGLLRKAGHYLVSLEYPDAIRRTPSTTNAVEAAGGELERLRRNSGGYFQSERITRIKIALTVRNLHDGRWSRPASNTCTALQELNRMFQERFEDDEP
;
A
#
# COMPACT_ATOMS: atom_id res chain seq x y z
N LEU A 1 4.09 5.62 -22.93
CA LEU A 1 2.85 6.23 -22.38
C LEU A 1 3.04 7.73 -22.38
N SER A 2 2.13 8.46 -23.03
CA SER A 2 2.10 9.92 -22.97
C SER A 2 1.64 10.38 -21.58
N ARG A 3 1.76 11.69 -21.31
CA ARG A 3 1.20 12.29 -20.08
C ARG A 3 -0.32 12.11 -20.01
N GLU A 4 -0.99 12.17 -21.15
CA GLU A 4 -2.45 11.99 -21.26
C GLU A 4 -2.85 10.53 -20.99
N ASP A 5 -2.12 9.57 -21.54
CA ASP A 5 -2.33 8.15 -21.28
C ASP A 5 -2.21 7.84 -19.77
N ASN A 6 -1.21 8.43 -19.10
CA ASN A 6 -1.03 8.25 -17.67
C ASN A 6 -2.20 8.84 -16.87
N ALA A 7 -2.62 10.06 -17.21
CA ALA A 7 -3.76 10.71 -16.58
C ALA A 7 -5.06 9.90 -16.76
N GLU A 8 -5.30 9.38 -17.97
CA GLU A 8 -6.44 8.51 -18.28
C GLU A 8 -6.40 7.22 -17.46
N PHE A 9 -5.26 6.52 -17.45
CA PHE A 9 -5.05 5.29 -16.70
C PHE A 9 -5.31 5.52 -15.21
N GLN A 10 -4.70 6.55 -14.61
CA GLN A 10 -4.85 6.86 -13.18
C GLN A 10 -6.30 7.19 -12.82
N ARG A 11 -7.02 7.91 -13.69
CA ARG A 11 -8.44 8.22 -13.48
C ARG A 11 -9.29 6.94 -13.44
N ARG A 12 -9.13 6.06 -14.44
CA ARG A 12 -9.87 4.79 -14.52
C ARG A 12 -9.49 3.84 -13.38
N TRP A 13 -8.20 3.79 -13.04
CA TRP A 13 -7.70 2.99 -11.92
C TRP A 13 -8.30 3.44 -10.58
N ARG A 14 -8.39 4.76 -10.33
CA ARG A 14 -9.06 5.28 -9.12
C ARG A 14 -10.54 4.89 -9.06
N ALA A 15 -11.24 4.89 -10.19
CA ALA A 15 -12.64 4.47 -10.23
C ALA A 15 -12.79 2.99 -9.86
N ILE A 16 -11.93 2.12 -10.39
CA ILE A 16 -11.90 0.68 -10.05
C ILE A 16 -11.68 0.48 -8.55
N LYS A 17 -10.69 1.18 -7.96
CA LYS A 17 -10.36 1.08 -6.52
C LYS A 17 -11.46 1.58 -5.58
N ASN A 18 -12.40 2.37 -6.08
CA ASN A 18 -13.53 2.90 -5.31
C ASN A 18 -14.85 2.16 -5.61
N SER A 19 -14.80 1.07 -6.38
CA SER A 19 -15.99 0.26 -6.65
C SER A 19 -16.43 -0.48 -5.38
N TYR A 20 -17.75 -0.56 -5.17
CA TYR A 20 -18.34 -1.40 -4.12
C TYR A 20 -18.54 -2.84 -4.56
N ASP A 21 -18.55 -3.08 -5.87
CA ASP A 21 -18.74 -4.39 -6.49
C ASP A 21 -17.38 -4.90 -7.01
N ILE A 22 -16.93 -6.02 -6.46
CA ILE A 22 -15.64 -6.64 -6.75
C ILE A 22 -15.63 -7.25 -8.15
N GLU A 23 -16.72 -7.91 -8.58
CA GLU A 23 -16.82 -8.52 -9.89
C GLU A 23 -16.81 -7.46 -10.99
N ARG A 24 -17.56 -6.37 -10.77
CA ARG A 24 -17.54 -5.21 -11.66
C ARG A 24 -16.16 -4.58 -11.72
N ALA A 25 -15.47 -4.43 -10.58
CA ALA A 25 -14.13 -3.87 -10.53
C ALA A 25 -13.12 -4.73 -11.32
N ALA A 26 -13.23 -6.05 -11.22
CA ALA A 26 -12.40 -6.99 -11.97
C ALA A 26 -12.63 -6.86 -13.49
N SER A 27 -13.91 -6.84 -13.92
CA SER A 27 -14.28 -6.62 -15.33
C SER A 27 -13.79 -5.27 -15.86
N ASP A 28 -13.92 -4.19 -15.08
CA ASP A 28 -13.43 -2.87 -15.44
C ASP A 28 -11.89 -2.81 -15.51
N PHE A 29 -11.19 -3.57 -14.66
CA PHE A 29 -9.73 -3.72 -14.70
C PHE A 29 -9.26 -4.47 -15.93
N GLU A 30 -9.92 -5.55 -16.31
CA GLU A 30 -9.61 -6.28 -17.55
C GLU A 30 -9.84 -5.41 -18.79
N ARG A 31 -10.93 -4.63 -18.82
CA ARG A 31 -11.18 -3.67 -19.89
C ARG A 31 -10.08 -2.59 -19.93
N LEU A 32 -9.67 -2.05 -18.78
CA LEU A 32 -8.56 -1.11 -18.70
C LEU A 32 -7.26 -1.71 -19.26
N CYS A 33 -6.96 -2.96 -18.94
CA CYS A 33 -5.77 -3.65 -19.45
C CYS A 33 -5.83 -3.82 -20.97
N ARG A 34 -6.95 -4.27 -21.53
CA ARG A 34 -7.15 -4.41 -22.98
C ARG A 34 -6.96 -3.09 -23.73
N ASP A 35 -7.56 -2.01 -23.22
CA ASP A 35 -7.48 -0.67 -23.86
C ASP A 35 -6.05 -0.08 -23.87
N PHE A 36 -5.18 -0.54 -22.96
CA PHE A 36 -3.79 -0.10 -22.85
C PHE A 36 -2.80 -1.11 -23.43
N GLU A 37 -3.24 -2.28 -23.88
CA GLU A 37 -2.35 -3.34 -24.35
C GLU A 37 -1.57 -2.91 -25.59
N SER A 38 -2.21 -2.22 -26.54
CA SER A 38 -1.56 -1.69 -27.74
C SER A 38 -0.54 -0.59 -27.44
N ARG A 39 -0.79 0.22 -26.41
CA ARG A 39 0.04 1.38 -26.02
C ARG A 39 1.20 1.00 -25.09
N ALA A 40 1.02 -0.01 -24.24
CA ALA A 40 1.96 -0.40 -23.21
C ALA A 40 1.89 -1.91 -22.87
N PRO A 41 2.24 -2.79 -23.81
CA PRO A 41 2.02 -4.23 -23.67
C PRO A 41 2.81 -4.86 -22.51
N THR A 42 4.06 -4.45 -22.30
CA THR A 42 4.88 -4.96 -21.17
C THR A 42 4.32 -4.55 -19.82
N PHE A 43 3.81 -3.33 -19.70
CA PHE A 43 3.19 -2.81 -18.49
C PHE A 43 1.90 -3.57 -18.17
N VAL A 44 1.03 -3.73 -19.18
CA VAL A 44 -0.23 -4.48 -19.05
C VAL A 44 0.02 -5.93 -18.67
N ARG A 45 0.98 -6.62 -19.30
CA ARG A 45 1.35 -8.00 -18.90
C ARG A 45 1.80 -8.07 -17.43
N GLY A 46 2.54 -7.07 -16.96
CA GLY A 46 2.97 -6.98 -15.57
C GLY A 46 1.79 -6.79 -14.60
N LEU A 47 0.81 -5.96 -14.99
CA LEU A 47 -0.42 -5.73 -14.23
C LEU A 47 -1.28 -6.99 -14.15
N LEU A 48 -1.57 -7.62 -15.28
CA LEU A 48 -2.40 -8.84 -15.35
C LEU A 48 -1.82 -9.98 -14.52
N ARG A 49 -0.50 -10.19 -14.58
CA ARG A 49 0.18 -11.21 -13.75
C ARG A 49 -0.01 -11.00 -12.25
N LYS A 50 -0.27 -9.77 -11.82
CA LYS A 50 -0.43 -9.38 -10.41
C LYS A 50 -1.85 -8.87 -10.12
N ALA A 51 -2.83 -9.17 -10.98
CA ALA A 51 -4.18 -8.63 -10.89
C ALA A 51 -4.81 -8.88 -9.51
N GLY A 52 -4.72 -10.10 -8.99
CA GLY A 52 -5.20 -10.44 -7.65
C GLY A 52 -4.59 -9.57 -6.55
N HIS A 53 -3.28 -9.30 -6.60
CA HIS A 53 -2.63 -8.43 -5.62
C HIS A 53 -3.07 -6.96 -5.71
N TYR A 54 -3.48 -6.49 -6.89
CA TYR A 54 -3.95 -5.12 -7.06
C TYR A 54 -5.41 -4.93 -6.67
N LEU A 55 -6.23 -5.98 -6.77
CA LEU A 55 -7.66 -5.93 -6.46
C LEU A 55 -7.99 -6.35 -5.02
N VAL A 56 -7.09 -7.04 -4.33
CA VAL A 56 -7.29 -7.49 -2.93
C VAL A 56 -7.73 -6.37 -1.98
N SER A 57 -7.32 -5.11 -2.24
CA SER A 57 -7.73 -3.98 -1.40
C SER A 57 -9.24 -3.75 -1.38
N LEU A 58 -9.98 -4.23 -2.39
CA LEU A 58 -11.43 -4.13 -2.47
C LEU A 58 -12.16 -5.07 -1.51
N GLU A 59 -11.50 -6.15 -1.07
CA GLU A 59 -12.03 -7.12 -0.10
C GLU A 59 -12.07 -6.54 1.32
N TYR A 60 -11.35 -5.44 1.57
CA TYR A 60 -11.30 -4.77 2.88
C TYR A 60 -12.42 -3.71 3.03
N PRO A 61 -12.75 -3.30 4.28
CA PRO A 61 -13.70 -2.23 4.56
C PRO A 61 -13.31 -0.91 3.88
N ASP A 62 -14.31 -0.15 3.41
CA ASP A 62 -14.11 1.08 2.63
C ASP A 62 -13.11 2.06 3.28
N ALA A 63 -13.25 2.26 4.60
CA ALA A 63 -12.40 3.15 5.39
C ALA A 63 -10.91 2.81 5.28
N ILE A 64 -10.53 1.53 5.14
CA ILE A 64 -9.13 1.10 5.08
C ILE A 64 -8.64 0.78 3.67
N ARG A 65 -9.50 0.58 2.65
CA ARG A 65 -9.11 0.19 1.27
C ARG A 65 -7.99 1.05 0.69
N ARG A 66 -8.04 2.36 0.95
CA ARG A 66 -7.04 3.31 0.45
C ARG A 66 -5.65 3.05 1.05
N THR A 67 -5.58 2.67 2.32
CA THR A 67 -4.32 2.53 3.08
C THR A 67 -3.33 1.56 2.41
N PRO A 68 -3.65 0.27 2.16
CA PRO A 68 -2.75 -0.66 1.49
C PRO A 68 -2.55 -0.33 0.01
N SER A 69 -3.46 0.44 -0.60
CA SER A 69 -3.36 0.83 -2.03
C SER A 69 -2.41 2.01 -2.29
N THR A 70 -1.78 2.57 -1.25
CA THR A 70 -0.87 3.71 -1.34
C THR A 70 0.54 3.35 -0.91
N THR A 71 1.53 4.04 -1.46
CA THR A 71 2.93 3.87 -1.04
C THR A 71 3.31 4.83 0.09
N ASN A 72 2.40 5.70 0.56
CA ASN A 72 2.71 6.76 1.52
C ASN A 72 3.41 6.25 2.79
N ALA A 73 2.97 5.13 3.35
CA ALA A 73 3.56 4.57 4.57
C ALA A 73 5.01 4.09 4.34
N VAL A 74 5.24 3.33 3.26
CA VAL A 74 6.56 2.79 2.93
C VAL A 74 7.52 3.90 2.46
N GLU A 75 7.04 4.89 1.71
CA GLU A 75 7.82 6.06 1.29
C GLU A 75 8.17 6.96 2.48
N ALA A 76 7.27 7.12 3.44
CA ALA A 76 7.57 7.86 4.67
C ALA A 76 8.69 7.18 5.46
N ALA A 77 8.63 5.84 5.62
CA ALA A 77 9.69 5.08 6.27
C ALA A 77 11.02 5.16 5.48
N GLY A 78 10.98 4.97 4.16
CA GLY A 78 12.13 5.10 3.28
C GLY A 78 12.76 6.49 3.34
N GLY A 79 11.94 7.54 3.43
CA GLY A 79 12.38 8.92 3.59
C GLY A 79 13.13 9.17 4.89
N GLU A 80 12.71 8.55 6.01
CA GLU A 80 13.45 8.65 7.27
C GLU A 80 14.78 7.89 7.22
N LEU A 81 14.83 6.72 6.58
CA LEU A 81 16.08 5.98 6.37
C LEU A 81 17.07 6.76 5.49
N GLU A 82 16.56 7.43 4.44
CA GLU A 82 17.39 8.25 3.57
C GLU A 82 17.90 9.52 4.28
N ARG A 83 17.09 10.13 5.17
CA ARG A 83 17.58 11.20 6.06
C ARG A 83 18.69 10.69 6.98
N LEU A 84 18.51 9.51 7.57
CA LEU A 84 19.50 8.90 8.45
C LEU A 84 20.83 8.64 7.72
N ARG A 85 20.76 8.16 6.47
CA ARG A 85 21.94 7.96 5.61
C ARG A 85 22.64 9.27 5.29
N ARG A 86 21.89 10.31 4.88
CA ARG A 86 22.44 11.65 4.61
C ARG A 86 23.11 12.26 5.84
N ASN A 87 22.47 12.18 6.99
CA ASN A 87 23.01 12.67 8.26
C ASN A 87 24.25 11.88 8.74
N SER A 88 24.50 10.70 8.17
CA SER A 88 25.69 9.90 8.45
C SER A 88 26.86 10.20 7.50
N GLY A 89 26.75 11.19 6.61
CA GLY A 89 27.76 11.49 5.60
C GLY A 89 27.60 10.69 4.30
N GLY A 90 26.41 10.12 4.06
CA GLY A 90 26.08 9.37 2.85
C GLY A 90 26.39 7.86 2.92
N TYR A 91 27.11 7.40 3.95
CA TYR A 91 27.35 6.00 4.22
C TYR A 91 27.32 5.74 5.73
N PHE A 92 27.28 4.47 6.13
CA PHE A 92 27.38 4.08 7.53
C PHE A 92 28.77 3.51 7.81
N GLN A 93 29.35 3.88 8.96
CA GLN A 93 30.73 3.53 9.30
C GLN A 93 30.93 2.02 9.55
N SER A 94 29.89 1.32 9.98
CA SER A 94 29.86 -0.15 10.12
C SER A 94 28.42 -0.62 10.23
N GLU A 95 28.20 -1.92 9.99
CA GLU A 95 26.88 -2.53 10.16
C GLU A 95 26.33 -2.36 11.58
N ARG A 96 27.19 -2.48 12.60
CA ARG A 96 26.79 -2.27 14.01
C ARG A 96 26.22 -0.87 14.22
N ILE A 97 26.88 0.15 13.68
CA ILE A 97 26.41 1.55 13.78
C ILE A 97 25.10 1.73 13.01
N THR A 98 24.95 1.12 11.83
CA THR A 98 23.69 1.12 11.09
C THR A 98 22.54 0.55 11.92
N ARG A 99 22.72 -0.63 12.53
CA ARG A 99 21.70 -1.29 13.34
C ARG A 99 21.28 -0.42 14.53
N ILE A 100 22.24 0.15 15.26
CA ILE A 100 21.96 1.05 16.40
C ILE A 100 21.17 2.28 15.95
N LYS A 101 21.60 2.91 14.85
CA LYS A 101 20.95 4.10 14.30
C LYS A 101 19.52 3.81 13.85
N ILE A 102 19.30 2.72 13.10
CA ILE A 102 17.96 2.28 12.68
C ILE A 102 17.09 1.98 13.90
N ALA A 103 17.61 1.24 14.88
CA ALA A 103 16.85 0.91 16.10
C ALA A 103 16.40 2.18 16.85
N LEU A 104 17.29 3.18 16.97
CA LEU A 104 16.95 4.46 17.59
C LEU A 104 15.90 5.23 16.77
N THR A 105 16.02 5.25 15.44
CA THR A 105 15.03 5.89 14.56
C THR A 105 13.66 5.22 14.68
N VAL A 106 13.61 3.88 14.64
CA VAL A 106 12.36 3.13 14.80
C VAL A 106 11.74 3.39 16.18
N ARG A 107 12.54 3.41 17.24
CA ARG A 107 12.08 3.75 18.59
C ARG A 107 11.47 5.16 18.65
N ASN A 108 12.15 6.15 18.07
CA ASN A 108 11.63 7.52 18.03
C ASN A 108 10.34 7.64 17.21
N LEU A 109 10.19 6.86 16.14
CA LEU A 109 8.95 6.80 15.36
C LEU A 109 7.83 6.16 16.18
N HIS A 110 8.11 5.03 16.83
CA HIS A 110 7.18 4.31 17.69
C HIS A 110 6.66 5.21 18.82
N ASP A 111 7.56 5.82 19.59
CA ASP A 111 7.22 6.62 20.76
C ASP A 111 6.62 7.99 20.38
N GLY A 112 6.86 8.45 19.15
CA GLY A 112 6.36 9.72 18.63
C GLY A 112 5.22 9.53 17.63
N ARG A 113 5.56 9.50 16.33
CA ARG A 113 4.60 9.61 15.22
C ARG A 113 3.67 8.41 15.08
N TRP A 114 4.07 7.23 15.56
CA TRP A 114 3.29 5.99 15.50
C TRP A 114 2.65 5.64 16.84
N SER A 115 2.69 6.55 17.82
CA SER A 115 2.06 6.37 19.13
C SER A 115 0.54 6.23 19.05
N ARG A 116 -0.08 6.68 17.95
CA ARG A 116 -1.52 6.60 17.71
C ARG A 116 -1.84 5.72 16.50
N PRO A 117 -2.83 4.83 16.60
CA PRO A 117 -3.33 4.10 15.44
C PRO A 117 -3.90 5.05 14.40
N ALA A 118 -3.85 4.65 13.12
CA ALA A 118 -4.43 5.43 12.04
C ALA A 118 -5.95 5.51 12.19
N SER A 119 -6.52 6.71 12.05
CA SER A 119 -7.97 6.96 12.19
C SER A 119 -8.81 6.01 11.35
N ASN A 120 -8.43 5.81 10.08
CA ASN A 120 -9.09 4.89 9.15
C ASN A 120 -9.13 3.45 9.65
N THR A 121 -8.05 2.99 10.31
CA THR A 121 -7.99 1.66 10.91
C THR A 121 -8.90 1.57 12.13
N CYS A 122 -8.97 2.62 12.96
CA CYS A 122 -9.90 2.68 14.08
C CYS A 122 -11.36 2.63 13.61
N THR A 123 -11.71 3.35 12.54
CA THR A 123 -13.05 3.31 11.96
C THR A 123 -13.43 1.92 11.45
N ALA A 124 -12.48 1.22 10.80
CA ALA A 124 -12.70 -0.12 10.24
C ALA A 124 -12.59 -1.25 11.28
N LEU A 125 -12.27 -0.96 12.55
CA LEU A 125 -11.84 -1.96 13.53
C LEU A 125 -12.88 -3.06 13.75
N GLN A 126 -14.16 -2.69 13.90
CA GLN A 126 -15.23 -3.66 14.15
C GLN A 126 -15.43 -4.59 12.94
N GLU A 127 -15.41 -4.04 11.73
CA GLU A 127 -15.53 -4.83 10.49
C GLU A 127 -14.33 -5.76 10.32
N LEU A 128 -13.12 -5.28 10.60
CA LEU A 128 -11.90 -6.09 10.55
C LEU A 128 -11.96 -7.24 11.57
N ASN A 129 -12.36 -6.98 12.81
CA ASN A 129 -12.51 -8.02 13.82
C ASN A 129 -13.49 -9.10 13.37
N ARG A 130 -14.64 -8.72 12.81
CA ARG A 130 -15.62 -9.66 12.25
C ARG A 130 -15.04 -10.48 11.09
N MET A 131 -14.31 -9.83 10.17
CA MET A 131 -13.71 -10.51 9.02
C MET A 131 -12.68 -11.57 9.42
N PHE A 132 -11.99 -11.37 10.55
CA PHE A 132 -10.92 -12.25 10.99
C PHE A 132 -11.23 -12.98 12.30
N GLN A 133 -12.51 -13.08 12.66
CA GLN A 133 -12.97 -13.64 13.93
C GLN A 133 -12.46 -15.07 14.14
N GLU A 134 -12.71 -15.95 13.17
CA GLU A 134 -12.28 -17.37 13.17
C GLU A 134 -10.75 -17.53 13.23
N ARG A 135 -9.98 -16.50 12.86
CA ARG A 135 -8.52 -16.57 12.83
C ARG A 135 -7.89 -16.13 14.15
N PHE A 136 -8.53 -15.24 14.90
CA PHE A 136 -7.91 -14.58 16.05
C PHE A 136 -8.66 -14.78 17.37
N GLU A 137 -9.89 -15.33 17.36
CA GLU A 137 -10.65 -15.61 18.59
C GLU A 137 -10.58 -17.09 19.03
N ASP A 138 -10.26 -18.04 18.13
CA ASP A 138 -10.05 -19.44 18.50
C ASP A 138 -8.65 -19.71 19.12
N ASP A 139 -7.74 -18.73 19.05
CA ASP A 139 -6.44 -18.71 19.73
C ASP A 139 -6.55 -17.95 21.07
N GLU A 140 -7.46 -18.35 21.97
CA GLU A 140 -7.33 -18.00 23.39
C GLU A 140 -6.30 -18.93 24.06
N PRO A 141 -5.36 -18.42 24.88
CA PRO A 141 -4.35 -19.24 25.58
C PRO A 141 -4.93 -20.17 26.66
#